data_AF-A0A530ADI5-F1
#
_entry.id   AF-A0A530ADI5-F1
#
_cell.length_a   1.000
_cell.length_b   1.000
_cell.length_c   1.000
_cell.angle_alpha   90.00
_cell.angle_beta   90.00
_cell.angle_gamma   90.00
#
_symmetry.space_group_name_H-M   'P 1'
#
loop_
_entity.id
_entity.type
_entity.pdbx_description
1 polymer ?
#
loop_
_entity_poly.entity_id
_entity_poly.type
_entity_poly.pdbx_seq_one_letter_code
_entity_poly.pdbx_strand_id
1 'polypeptide(L)'
;PVTLAEMEPYYAKAEAKMGVTGTNNWPRLPGNNNFKVLKAGADKLGYKECHTGNMAINSVQRDDRNSCQQTGFCFQGCKWGAKWSTLYTEIPKG
;
A
#
# COMPACT_ATOMS: atom_id res chain seq x y z
N PRO A 1 16.79 -24.45 4.81
CA PRO A 1 15.87 -23.39 5.30
C PRO A 1 16.31 -22.03 4.75
N VAL A 2 15.38 -21.08 4.56
CA VAL A 2 15.69 -19.72 4.08
C VAL A 2 15.48 -18.72 5.22
N THR A 3 16.36 -17.73 5.33
CA THR A 3 16.40 -16.69 6.37
C THR A 3 15.76 -15.39 5.91
N LEU A 4 15.45 -14.49 6.85
CA LEU A 4 14.95 -13.15 6.53
C LEU A 4 15.95 -12.36 5.68
N ALA A 5 17.23 -12.37 6.04
CA ALA A 5 18.28 -11.66 5.32
C ALA A 5 18.40 -12.11 3.85
N GLU A 6 18.18 -13.40 3.57
CA GLU A 6 18.13 -13.91 2.19
C GLU A 6 16.89 -13.41 1.43
N MET A 7 15.78 -13.14 2.14
CA MET A 7 14.51 -12.68 1.54
C MET A 7 14.40 -11.16 1.41
N GLU A 8 15.09 -10.39 2.24
CA GLU A 8 15.05 -8.91 2.25
C GLU A 8 15.24 -8.27 0.87
N PRO A 9 16.23 -8.67 0.04
CA PRO A 9 16.39 -8.11 -1.30
C PRO A 9 15.20 -8.38 -2.21
N TYR A 10 14.52 -9.51 -2.03
CA TYR A 10 13.33 -9.87 -2.82
C TYR A 10 12.10 -9.13 -2.35
N TYR A 11 11.93 -8.93 -1.03
CA TYR A 11 10.88 -8.06 -0.50
C TYR A 11 11.02 -6.63 -0.99
N ALA A 12 12.22 -6.04 -0.93
CA ALA A 12 12.44 -4.68 -1.43
C ALA A 12 12.07 -4.55 -2.92
N LYS A 13 12.47 -5.52 -3.77
CA LYS A 13 12.10 -5.56 -5.19
C LYS A 13 10.60 -5.71 -5.39
N ALA A 14 9.95 -6.60 -4.64
CA ALA A 14 8.52 -6.86 -4.74
C ALA A 14 7.70 -5.63 -4.31
N GLU A 15 8.05 -5.01 -3.18
CA GLU A 15 7.41 -3.80 -2.68
C GLU A 15 7.58 -2.63 -3.65
N ALA A 16 8.78 -2.48 -4.22
CA ALA A 16 9.05 -1.43 -5.19
C ALA A 16 8.22 -1.60 -6.47
N LYS A 17 8.17 -2.83 -6.99
CA LYS A 17 7.38 -3.21 -8.16
C LYS A 17 5.88 -3.01 -7.94
N MET A 18 5.35 -3.48 -6.81
CA MET A 18 3.92 -3.36 -6.51
C MET A 18 3.49 -1.95 -6.09
N GLY A 19 4.42 -1.09 -5.68
CA GLY A 19 4.09 0.25 -5.17
C GLY A 19 3.52 0.22 -3.77
N VAL A 20 4.20 -0.48 -2.85
CA VAL A 20 3.72 -0.63 -1.49
C VAL A 20 3.91 0.68 -0.71
N THR A 21 2.82 1.27 -0.24
CA THR A 21 2.87 2.50 0.57
C THR A 21 3.66 2.31 1.85
N GLY A 22 4.36 3.36 2.32
CA GLY A 22 5.15 3.28 3.55
C GLY A 22 6.47 2.52 3.38
N THR A 23 6.84 2.20 2.13
CA THR A 23 8.12 1.61 1.72
C THR A 23 8.77 2.53 0.68
N ASN A 24 10.07 2.38 0.42
CA ASN A 24 10.77 3.10 -0.66
C ASN A 24 10.54 4.64 -0.65
N ASN A 25 10.44 5.24 0.54
CA ASN A 25 10.11 6.65 0.77
C ASN A 25 8.74 7.12 0.23
N TRP A 26 7.85 6.20 -0.15
CA TRP A 26 6.48 6.55 -0.52
C TRP A 26 5.61 6.75 0.71
N PRO A 27 4.84 7.85 0.77
CA PRO A 27 4.01 8.12 1.92
C PRO A 27 2.95 7.03 2.07
N ARG A 28 2.49 6.84 3.30
CA ARG A 28 1.30 6.03 3.56
C ARG A 28 0.04 6.75 3.08
N LEU A 29 -1.02 6.00 2.80
CA LEU A 29 -2.31 6.62 2.49
C LEU A 29 -2.80 7.45 3.69
N PRO A 30 -3.53 8.56 3.46
CA PRO A 30 -4.12 9.30 4.56
C PRO A 30 -5.11 8.42 5.33
N GLY A 31 -5.11 8.56 6.66
CA GLY A 31 -6.04 7.84 7.51
C GLY A 31 -7.49 8.23 7.26
N ASN A 32 -8.35 7.25 6.97
CA ASN A 32 -9.79 7.44 6.89
C ASN A 32 -10.41 7.63 8.29
N ASN A 33 -11.72 7.89 8.36
CA ASN A 33 -12.41 8.14 9.62
C ASN A 33 -12.31 6.95 10.59
N ASN A 34 -12.41 5.72 10.08
CA ASN A 34 -12.24 4.52 10.90
C ASN A 34 -10.85 4.47 11.54
N PHE A 35 -9.80 4.67 10.74
CA PHE A 35 -8.42 4.71 11.23
C PHE A 35 -8.22 5.79 12.30
N LYS A 36 -8.77 7.00 12.11
CA LYS A 36 -8.63 8.09 13.10
C LYS A 36 -9.22 7.70 14.47
N VAL A 37 -10.39 7.06 14.47
CA VAL A 37 -11.05 6.60 15.70
C VAL A 37 -10.25 5.47 16.36
N LEU A 38 -9.86 4.46 15.59
CA LEU A 38 -9.09 3.33 16.11
C LEU A 38 -7.70 3.76 16.60
N LYS A 39 -7.02 4.64 15.87
CA LYS A 39 -5.72 5.19 16.29
C LYS A 39 -5.84 5.96 17.60
N ALA A 40 -6.87 6.80 17.76
CA ALA A 40 -7.08 7.51 19.02
C ALA A 40 -7.29 6.56 20.22
N GLY A 41 -7.98 5.43 20.01
CA GLY A 41 -8.10 4.37 21.01
C GLY A 41 -6.77 3.67 21.30
N ALA A 42 -6.02 3.33 20.27
CA ALA A 42 -4.70 2.70 20.40
C ALA A 42 -3.69 3.62 21.11
N ASP A 43 -3.68 4.91 20.79
CA ASP A 43 -2.84 5.91 21.44
C ASP A 43 -3.13 5.98 22.95
N LYS A 44 -4.41 5.93 23.35
CA LYS A 44 -4.82 5.91 24.77
C LYS A 44 -4.41 4.64 25.50
N LEU A 45 -4.38 3.50 24.81
CA LEU A 45 -3.91 2.23 25.35
C LEU A 45 -2.38 2.11 25.38
N GLY A 46 -1.66 3.13 24.88
CA GLY A 46 -0.20 3.18 24.90
C GLY A 46 0.49 2.49 23.74
N TYR A 47 -0.23 2.10 22.68
CA TYR A 47 0.38 1.57 21.45
C TYR A 47 1.30 2.63 20.83
N LYS A 48 2.46 2.19 20.36
CA LYS A 48 3.49 3.08 19.77
C LYS A 48 3.52 2.99 18.25
N GLU A 49 3.34 1.79 17.72
CA GLU A 49 3.38 1.52 16.29
C GLU A 49 1.95 1.41 15.74
N CYS A 50 1.42 2.53 15.23
CA CYS A 50 0.10 2.62 14.63
C CYS A 50 0.14 3.40 13.32
N HIS A 51 -0.12 2.72 12.21
CA HIS A 51 -0.14 3.33 10.89
C HIS A 51 -1.22 2.72 10.00
N THR A 52 -1.54 3.37 8.88
CA THR A 52 -2.61 2.98 7.95
C THR A 52 -2.30 1.72 7.11
N GLY A 53 -1.32 0.93 7.53
CA GLY A 53 -0.81 -0.23 6.78
C GLY A 53 0.18 0.11 5.66
N ASN A 54 0.93 -0.91 5.25
CA ASN A 54 1.72 -0.92 4.04
C ASN A 54 0.93 -1.69 2.97
N MET A 55 0.42 -1.01 1.95
CA MET A 55 -0.50 -1.59 0.97
C MET A 55 0.05 -1.39 -0.44
N ALA A 56 -0.10 -2.39 -1.31
CA ALA A 56 0.22 -2.30 -2.74
C ALA A 56 -0.77 -1.37 -3.49
N ILE A 57 -0.67 -0.08 -3.21
CA ILE A 57 -1.54 0.99 -3.66
C ILE A 57 -0.68 2.24 -3.86
N ASN A 58 -0.79 2.89 -5.00
CA ASN A 58 -0.11 4.17 -5.23
C ASN A 58 -0.69 5.26 -4.29
N SER A 59 0.13 5.76 -3.36
CA SER A 59 -0.18 6.94 -2.54
C SER A 59 0.07 8.26 -3.28
N VAL A 60 0.95 8.21 -4.28
CA VAL A 60 1.24 9.28 -5.24
C VAL A 60 1.12 8.70 -6.65
N GLN A 61 0.84 9.54 -7.64
CA GLN A 61 0.79 9.10 -9.04
C GLN A 61 2.17 8.56 -9.48
N ARG A 62 2.18 7.36 -10.08
CA ARG A 62 3.41 6.63 -10.44
C ARG A 62 3.07 5.50 -11.41
N ASP A 63 4.00 5.10 -12.26
CA ASP A 63 3.86 3.90 -13.12
C ASP A 63 2.59 3.96 -13.99
N ASP A 64 2.35 5.13 -14.60
CA ASP A 64 1.15 5.45 -15.40
C ASP A 64 -0.21 5.16 -14.70
N ARG A 65 -0.18 5.05 -13.37
CA ARG A 65 -1.33 4.74 -12.52
C ARG A 65 -1.61 5.88 -11.55
N ASN A 66 -2.89 6.19 -11.38
CA ASN A 66 -3.33 7.26 -10.48
C ASN A 66 -2.98 6.96 -9.01
N SER A 67 -2.99 7.99 -8.17
CA SER A 67 -3.03 7.82 -6.72
C SER A 67 -4.42 7.38 -6.24
N CYS A 68 -4.49 6.73 -5.09
CA CYS A 68 -5.75 6.28 -4.50
C CYS A 68 -6.65 7.45 -4.10
N GLN A 69 -7.89 7.45 -4.60
CA GLN A 69 -8.91 8.46 -4.30
C GLN A 69 -9.81 8.10 -3.10
N GLN A 70 -9.53 6.99 -2.40
CA GLN A 70 -10.30 6.47 -1.26
C GLN A 70 -11.82 6.29 -1.49
N THR A 71 -12.23 5.94 -2.70
CA THR A 71 -13.66 5.84 -3.09
C THR A 71 -14.34 4.50 -2.74
N GLY A 72 -13.70 3.64 -1.93
CA GLY A 72 -14.31 2.40 -1.43
C GLY A 72 -14.32 1.17 -2.37
N PHE A 73 -13.81 1.27 -3.60
CA PHE A 73 -13.83 0.18 -4.59
C PHE A 73 -12.60 -0.76 -4.53
N CYS A 74 -12.09 -1.07 -3.34
CA CYS A 74 -10.89 -1.91 -3.20
C CYS A 74 -11.12 -3.38 -3.56
N PHE A 75 -12.34 -3.89 -3.33
CA PHE A 75 -12.72 -5.29 -3.51
C PHE A 75 -13.47 -5.55 -4.83
N GLN A 76 -14.10 -4.53 -5.42
CA GLN A 76 -14.82 -4.62 -6.70
C GLN A 76 -13.94 -4.30 -7.92
N GLY A 77 -12.63 -4.14 -7.70
CA GLY A 77 -11.70 -3.63 -8.72
C GLY A 77 -11.47 -2.13 -8.57
N CYS A 78 -10.20 -1.74 -8.51
CA CYS A 78 -9.85 -0.34 -8.33
C CYS A 78 -10.20 0.48 -9.57
N LYS A 79 -11.25 1.29 -9.48
CA LYS A 79 -11.74 2.14 -10.56
C LYS A 79 -10.70 3.13 -11.10
N TRP A 80 -9.73 3.50 -10.29
CA TRP A 80 -8.72 4.50 -10.61
C TRP A 80 -7.39 3.90 -11.10
N GLY A 81 -7.25 2.57 -11.09
CA GLY A 81 -5.96 1.91 -11.37
C GLY A 81 -4.90 2.13 -10.29
N ALA A 82 -5.26 2.63 -9.12
CA ALA A 82 -4.31 2.97 -8.06
C ALA A 82 -3.80 1.76 -7.26
N LYS A 83 -4.65 0.76 -7.02
CA LYS A 83 -4.25 -0.51 -6.38
C LYS A 83 -3.44 -1.35 -7.36
N TRP A 84 -2.45 -2.11 -6.90
CA TRP A 84 -1.73 -3.03 -7.80
C TRP A 84 -2.64 -4.20 -8.20
N SER A 85 -2.53 -4.59 -9.47
CA SER A 85 -3.17 -5.78 -10.00
C SER A 85 -2.30 -6.33 -11.13
N THR A 86 -2.13 -7.64 -11.17
CA THR A 86 -1.41 -8.32 -12.24
C THR A 86 -1.98 -8.03 -13.62
N LEU A 87 -3.29 -7.77 -13.71
CA LEU A 87 -4.02 -7.52 -14.97
C LEU A 87 -3.43 -6.39 -15.82
N TYR A 88 -2.89 -5.34 -15.21
CA TYR A 88 -2.40 -4.15 -15.92
C TYR A 88 -0.96 -3.74 -15.55
N THR A 89 -0.26 -4.58 -14.78
CA THR A 89 1.16 -4.35 -14.42
C THR A 89 2.08 -5.46 -14.92
N GLU A 90 1.57 -6.70 -15.05
CA GLU A 90 2.38 -7.87 -15.42
C GLU A 90 2.00 -8.45 -16.78
N ILE A 91 0.71 -8.41 -17.10
CA ILE A 91 0.24 -8.82 -18.42
C ILE A 91 0.59 -7.70 -19.41
N PRO A 92 1.36 -7.98 -20.48
CA PRO A 92 1.70 -6.98 -21.48
C PRO A 92 0.44 -6.32 -22.02
N LYS A 93 0.50 -5.01 -22.25
CA LYS A 93 -0.54 -4.29 -22.99
C LYS A 93 -0.62 -4.93 -24.38
N GLY A 94 -1.78 -5.54 -24.68
CA GLY A 94 -2.07 -6.09 -25.99
C GLY A 94 -2.18 -5.01 -27.05
#